data_AF-A0A2D5I5X9-F1
#
_entry.id   AF-A0A2D5I5X9-F1
#
_cell.length_a   1.000
_cell.length_b   1.000
_cell.length_c   1.000
_cell.angle_alpha   90.00
_cell.angle_beta   90.00
_cell.angle_gamma   90.00
#
_symmetry.space_group_name_H-M   'P 1'
#
loop_
_entity.id
_entity.type
_entity.pdbx_description
1 polymer ?
#
loop_
_entity_poly.entity_id
_entity_poly.type
_entity_poly.pdbx_seq_one_letter_code
_entity_poly.pdbx_strand_id
1 'polypeptide(L)' 'MKLALLLLKNLPEELAHSLALGGLKFLHKLKILNLFIKKPKNNEFQLLGMNFKNKLGTAAGLDKNGDYIDS' A
#
# COMPACT_ATOMS: atom_id res chain seq x y z
N MET A 1 -9.18 -5.17 8.15
CA MET A 1 -8.23 -4.09 8.51
C MET A 1 -8.12 -3.83 10.01
N LYS A 2 -9.22 -3.72 10.78
CA LYS A 2 -9.16 -3.48 12.25
C LYS A 2 -8.28 -4.48 13.02
N LEU A 3 -8.36 -5.77 12.68
CA LEU A 3 -7.51 -6.80 13.30
C LEU A 3 -6.02 -6.58 13.03
N ALA A 4 -5.64 -6.28 11.79
CA ALA A 4 -4.24 -5.99 11.44
C ALA A 4 -3.69 -4.81 12.23
N LEU A 5 -4.48 -3.73 12.37
CA LEU A 5 -4.10 -2.58 13.19
C LEU A 5 -3.95 -2.95 14.67
N LEU A 6 -4.85 -3.75 15.22
CA LEU A 6 -4.79 -4.22 16.61
C LEU A 6 -3.54 -5.06 16.88
N LEU A 7 -3.08 -5.84 15.91
CA LEU A 7 -1.87 -6.66 16.04
C LEU A 7 -0.59 -5.82 15.88
N LEU A 8 -0.51 -5.01 14.82
CA LEU A 8 0.69 -4.24 14.49
C LEU A 8 0.98 -3.12 15.50
N LYS A 9 -0.06 -2.49 16.07
CA LYS A 9 0.13 -1.36 17.01
C LYS A 9 0.83 -1.73 18.33
N ASN A 10 0.90 -3.02 18.66
CA ASN A 10 1.54 -3.51 19.89
C ASN A 10 3.01 -3.91 19.66
N LEU A 11 3.52 -3.75 18.44
CA LEU A 11 4.91 -4.04 18.08
C LEU A 11 5.74 -2.76 18.03
N PRO A 12 7.07 -2.85 18.14
CA PRO A 12 7.97 -1.75 17.80
C PRO A 12 7.69 -1.23 16.39
N GLU A 13 7.79 0.08 16.20
CA GLU A 13 7.38 0.78 14.97
C GLU A 13 8.04 0.23 13.69
N GLU A 14 9.36 0.02 13.70
CA GLU A 14 10.09 -0.50 12.54
C GLU A 14 9.77 -1.97 12.25
N LEU A 15 9.48 -2.76 13.29
CA LEU A 15 9.05 -4.15 13.12
C LEU A 15 7.63 -4.18 12.53
N ALA A 16 6.72 -3.36 13.05
CA ALA A 16 5.36 -3.25 12.53
C ALA A 16 5.36 -2.80 11.06
N HIS A 17 6.21 -1.82 10.72
CA HIS A 17 6.39 -1.34 9.36
C HIS A 17 6.90 -2.45 8.43
N SER A 18 7.98 -3.15 8.82
CA SER A 18 8.57 -4.24 8.04
C SER A 18 7.58 -5.39 7.83
N LEU A 19 6.81 -5.76 8.86
CA LEU A 19 5.78 -6.79 8.76
C LEU A 19 4.60 -6.34 7.87
N ALA A 20 4.21 -5.07 7.93
CA ALA A 20 3.15 -4.54 7.08
C ALA A 20 3.53 -4.59 5.59
N LEU A 21 4.73 -4.15 5.23
CA LEU A 21 5.22 -4.21 3.85
C LEU A 21 5.42 -5.66 3.37
N GLY A 22 6.05 -6.50 4.20
CA GLY A 22 6.22 -7.93 3.91
C GLY A 22 4.89 -8.66 3.71
N GLY A 23 3.91 -8.35 4.57
CA GLY A 23 2.54 -8.87 4.46
C GLY A 23 1.83 -8.40 3.18
N LEU A 24 1.96 -7.13 2.81
CA LEU A 24 1.44 -6.58 1.56
C LEU A 24 1.98 -7.36 0.35
N LYS A 25 3.31 -7.54 0.27
CA LYS A 25 3.96 -8.32 -0.79
C LYS A 25 3.52 -9.77 -0.81
N PHE A 26 3.35 -10.39 0.34
CA PHE A 26 2.87 -11.77 0.46
C PHE A 26 1.44 -11.91 -0.08
N LEU A 27 0.51 -11.06 0.37
CA LEU A 27 -0.88 -11.07 -0.09
C LEU A 27 -0.99 -10.75 -1.59
N HIS A 28 -0.14 -9.84 -2.10
CA HIS A 28 -0.05 -9.54 -3.52
C HIS A 28 0.36 -10.76 -4.34
N LYS A 29 1.42 -11.47 -3.92
CA LYS A 29 1.88 -12.70 -4.59
C LYS A 29 0.81 -13.79 -4.62
N LEU A 30 -0.01 -13.87 -3.58
CA LEU A 30 -1.15 -14.79 -3.51
C LEU A 30 -2.38 -14.33 -4.34
N LYS A 31 -2.36 -13.13 -4.92
CA LYS A 31 -3.46 -12.53 -5.69
C LYS A 31 -4.78 -12.38 -4.92
N ILE A 32 -4.72 -12.22 -3.60
CA ILE A 32 -5.90 -12.11 -2.71
C ILE A 32 -6.14 -10.70 -2.17
N LEU A 33 -5.35 -9.71 -2.57
CA LEU A 33 -5.54 -8.31 -2.13
C LEU A 33 -6.89 -7.73 -2.53
N ASN A 34 -7.46 -8.19 -3.65
CA ASN A 34 -8.79 -7.80 -4.12
C ASN A 34 -9.92 -8.17 -3.13
N LEU A 35 -9.70 -9.09 -2.18
CA LEU A 35 -10.64 -9.42 -1.10
C LEU A 35 -10.67 -8.32 -0.02
N PHE A 36 -9.61 -7.52 0.08
CA PHE A 36 -9.45 -6.50 1.12
C PHE A 36 -9.53 -5.07 0.58
N ILE A 37 -9.21 -4.86 -0.70
CA ILE A 37 -9.06 -3.54 -1.32
C ILE A 37 -10.10 -3.36 -2.42
N LYS A 38 -10.85 -2.27 -2.34
CA LYS A 38 -11.74 -1.84 -3.43
C LYS A 38 -10.94 -1.17 -4.52
N LYS A 39 -11.28 -1.45 -5.79
CA LYS A 39 -10.70 -0.72 -6.92
C LYS A 39 -11.02 0.77 -6.79
N PRO A 40 -10.02 1.67 -6.86
CA PRO A 40 -10.26 3.10 -6.82
C PRO A 40 -11.08 3.53 -8.04
N LYS A 41 -11.88 4.59 -7.89
CA LYS A 41 -12.55 5.22 -9.02
C LYS A 41 -11.50 5.82 -9.95
N ASN A 42 -11.68 5.61 -11.25
CA ASN A 42 -10.88 6.31 -12.26
C ASN A 42 -11.36 7.76 -12.32
N ASN A 43 -10.47 8.70 -12.05
CA ASN A 43 -10.70 10.14 -12.12
C ASN A 43 -9.44 10.76 -12.72
N GLU A 44 -9.30 10.55 -14.03
CA GLU A 44 -8.09 10.89 -14.76
C GLU A 44 -7.85 12.40 -14.76
N PHE A 45 -6.58 12.79 -14.57
CA PHE A 45 -6.18 14.19 -14.68
C PHE A 45 -4.73 14.31 -15.14
N GLN A 46 -4.40 15.48 -15.68
CA GLN A 46 -3.03 15.83 -16.07
C GLN A 46 -2.39 16.75 -15.06
N LEU A 47 -1.11 16.50 -14.78
CA LEU A 47 -0.28 17.35 -13.94
C LEU A 47 1.16 17.27 -14.43
N LEU A 48 1.79 18.42 -14.70
CA LEU A 48 3.18 18.51 -15.15
C LEU A 48 3.49 17.61 -16.36
N GLY A 49 2.56 17.50 -17.32
CA GLY A 49 2.71 16.66 -18.51
C GLY A 49 2.51 15.15 -18.30
N MET A 50 2.19 14.71 -17.07
CA MET A 50 1.91 13.31 -16.74
C MET A 50 0.40 13.07 -16.62
N ASN A 51 -0.04 11.86 -17.01
CA ASN A 51 -1.41 11.40 -16.84
C ASN A 51 -1.53 10.55 -15.56
N PHE A 52 -2.41 10.95 -14.64
CA PHE A 52 -2.69 10.23 -13.40
C PHE A 52 -4.10 9.66 -13.44
N LYS A 53 -4.26 8.40 -12.98
CA LYS A 53 -5.56 7.73 -12.93
C LYS A 53 -6.50 8.29 -11.86
N ASN A 54 -5.95 8.89 -10.82
CA ASN A 54 -6.69 9.54 -9.73
C ASN A 54 -5.71 10.34 -8.84
N LYS A 55 -6.26 11.15 -7.93
CA LYS A 55 -5.50 12.05 -7.04
C LYS A 55 -4.93 11.39 -5.77
N LEU A 56 -5.01 10.05 -5.64
CA LEU A 56 -4.45 9.32 -4.50
C LEU A 56 -3.03 8.88 -4.83
N GLY A 57 -2.07 9.24 -3.99
CA GLY A 57 -0.69 8.80 -4.06
C GLY A 57 -0.19 8.36 -2.70
N THR A 58 0.86 7.54 -2.71
CA THR A 58 1.59 7.14 -1.51
C THR A 58 2.67 8.16 -1.24
N ALA A 59 2.76 8.66 0.00
CA ALA A 59 3.81 9.59 0.40
C ALA A 59 5.19 8.91 0.43
N ALA A 60 6.25 9.71 0.29
CA ALA A 60 7.61 9.22 0.43
C ALA A 60 7.87 8.64 1.83
N GLY A 61 8.90 7.79 1.93
CA GLY A 61 9.32 7.19 3.20
C GLY A 61 8.57 5.92 3.60
N LEU A 62 7.41 5.63 2.99
CA LEU A 62 6.72 4.33 3.20
C LEU A 62 7.50 3.18 2.57
N ASP A 63 7.88 3.30 1.29
CA ASP A 63 8.73 2.32 0.62
C ASP A 63 10.02 3.03 0.20
N LYS A 64 11.03 2.98 1.08
CA LYS A 64 12.29 3.70 0.89
C LYS A 64 13.13 3.13 -0.26
N ASN A 65 12.96 1.84 -0.55
CA ASN A 65 13.78 1.10 -1.51
C ASN A 65 13.04 0.83 -2.84
N GLY A 66 11.73 1.03 -2.89
CA GLY A 66 10.90 0.71 -4.07
C GLY A 66 10.60 -0.79 -4.21
N ASP A 67 10.75 -1.57 -3.12
CA ASP A 67 10.61 -3.04 -3.14
C ASP A 67 9.14 -3.52 -3.22
N TYR A 68 8.18 -2.59 -3.08
CA TYR A 68 6.75 -2.85 -2.88
C TYR A 68 5.84 -2.05 -3.82
N ILE A 69 6.36 -1.42 -4.88
CA ILE A 69 5.61 -0.56 -5.82
C ILE A 69 4.38 -1.25 -6.43
N ASP A 70 4.52 -2.53 -6.80
CA ASP A 70 3.44 -3.30 -7.45
C ASP A 70 2.45 -3.92 -6.46
N SER A 71 2.84 -4.04 -5.20
CA SER A 71 2.14 -4.86 -4.20
C SER A 71 1.09 -4.13 -3.38
#